data_AF-A0A0F4I2U3-F1
#
_entry.id   AF-A0A0F4I2U3-F1
#
_cell.length_a   1.000
_cell.length_b   1.000
_cell.length_c   1.000
_cell.angle_alpha   90.00
_cell.angle_beta   90.00
_cell.angle_gamma   90.00
#
_symmetry.space_group_name_H-M   'P 1'
#
loop_
_entity.id
_entity.type
_entity.pdbx_description
1 polymer ?
#
loop_
_entity_poly.entity_id
_entity_poly.type
_entity_poly.pdbx_seq_one_letter_code
_entity_poly.pdbx_strand_id
1 'polypeptide(L)'
;ELPPLKQRRVPQRAAVLDVREPEAAGRSEVAVDNPVPTPPFWGTRVVKGVQLKEYAGWLDEQALFKGQWGLKDAGSIATEGRPRLRGWLDRMHTDRLLEAAVVYGYFPCVSKGDDLIVLDEDGAERTRFTFPRQSRGRRLCLADFVRPEESGEVDVIGLQV
;
A
#
# COMPACT_ATOMS: atom_id res chain seq x y z
N GLU A 1 -28.46 27.73 -31.00
CA GLU A 1 -27.31 28.27 -30.24
C GLU A 1 -27.45 27.85 -28.78
N LEU A 2 -26.38 27.33 -28.17
CA LEU A 2 -26.41 26.93 -26.75
C LEU A 2 -26.22 28.16 -25.87
N PRO A 3 -26.93 28.28 -24.74
CA PRO A 3 -26.78 29.41 -23.84
C PRO A 3 -25.37 29.43 -23.20
N PRO A 4 -24.83 30.62 -22.93
CA PRO A 4 -23.46 30.77 -22.45
C PRO A 4 -23.26 30.17 -21.05
N LEU A 5 -22.10 29.56 -20.84
CA LEU A 5 -21.69 28.92 -19.59
C LEU A 5 -21.68 29.94 -18.43
N LYS A 6 -22.34 29.58 -17.33
CA LYS A 6 -22.45 30.41 -16.13
C LYS A 6 -21.07 30.61 -15.50
N GLN A 7 -20.60 31.84 -15.45
CA GLN A 7 -19.30 32.19 -14.88
C GLN A 7 -19.25 31.90 -13.37
N ARG A 8 -18.14 31.31 -12.91
CA ARG A 8 -17.87 31.00 -11.49
C ARG A 8 -17.88 32.29 -10.66
N ARG A 9 -18.63 32.28 -9.56
CA ARG A 9 -18.77 33.40 -8.59
C ARG A 9 -17.80 33.35 -7.41
N VAL A 10 -16.84 32.44 -7.38
CA VAL A 10 -15.92 32.28 -6.24
C VAL A 10 -14.49 32.59 -6.69
N PRO A 11 -13.81 33.57 -6.08
CA PRO A 11 -12.41 33.87 -6.41
C PRO A 11 -11.53 32.67 -6.08
N GLN A 12 -10.59 32.36 -6.97
CA GLN A 12 -9.60 31.31 -6.78
C GLN A 12 -8.65 31.73 -5.66
N ARG A 13 -8.89 31.24 -4.43
CA ARG A 13 -7.86 31.26 -3.38
C ARG A 13 -6.82 30.22 -3.77
N ALA A 14 -5.71 30.66 -4.34
CA ALA A 14 -4.49 29.88 -4.33
C ALA A 14 -4.10 29.71 -2.86
N ALA A 15 -4.37 28.54 -2.28
CA ALA A 15 -3.70 28.16 -1.04
C ALA A 15 -2.23 28.03 -1.41
N VAL A 16 -1.46 29.09 -1.17
CA VAL A 16 -0.01 29.01 -1.22
C VAL A 16 0.37 28.04 -0.11
N LEU A 17 0.69 26.80 -0.49
CA LEU A 17 1.29 25.86 0.43
C LEU A 17 2.62 26.48 0.84
N ASP A 18 2.68 26.99 2.07
CA ASP A 18 3.91 27.46 2.68
C ASP A 18 4.82 26.24 2.89
N VAL A 19 5.58 25.89 1.85
CA VAL A 19 6.66 24.90 1.90
C VAL A 19 7.84 25.57 2.59
N ARG A 20 7.70 25.83 3.89
CA ARG A 20 8.88 26.05 4.73
C ARG A 20 9.68 24.74 4.70
N GLU A 21 10.93 24.83 4.26
CA GLU A 21 11.90 23.76 4.41
C GLU A 21 11.89 23.32 5.87
N PRO A 22 11.54 22.05 6.17
CA PRO A 22 11.51 21.60 7.55
C PRO A 22 12.94 21.67 8.10
N GLU A 23 13.11 22.35 9.23
CA GLU A 23 14.33 22.25 10.02
C GLU A 23 14.67 20.77 10.25
N ALA A 24 15.98 20.48 10.25
CA ALA A 24 16.57 19.15 10.40
C ALA A 24 16.29 18.58 11.80
N ALA A 25 15.02 18.24 12.05
CA ALA A 25 14.58 17.50 13.22
C ALA A 25 14.63 16.01 12.89
N GLY A 26 15.29 15.25 13.78
CA GLY A 26 15.62 13.84 13.63
C GLY A 26 14.43 12.89 13.69
N ARG A 27 14.74 11.61 13.93
CA ARG A 27 13.80 10.48 13.97
C ARG A 27 12.59 10.75 14.87
N SER A 28 11.41 10.25 14.49
CA SER A 28 10.19 10.40 15.31
C SER A 28 10.18 9.50 16.54
N GLU A 29 9.33 9.81 17.52
CA GLU A 29 9.15 9.05 18.78
C GLU A 29 8.33 7.73 18.59
N VAL A 30 8.66 6.96 17.56
CA VAL A 30 8.09 5.61 17.37
C VAL A 30 8.78 4.65 18.35
N ALA A 31 8.00 3.74 18.93
CA ALA A 31 8.51 2.73 19.85
C ALA A 31 9.46 1.76 19.13
N VAL A 32 10.60 1.47 19.76
CA VAL A 32 11.69 0.63 19.21
C VAL A 32 12.00 -0.56 20.12
N ASP A 33 11.21 -0.77 21.17
CA ASP A 33 11.37 -1.84 22.15
C ASP A 33 10.50 -3.08 21.85
N ASN A 34 9.60 -2.98 20.87
CA ASN A 34 8.79 -4.12 20.41
C ASN A 34 9.68 -5.24 19.88
N PRO A 35 9.40 -6.52 20.20
CA PRO A 35 10.22 -7.63 19.72
C PRO A 35 10.22 -7.72 18.19
N VAL A 36 11.40 -7.95 17.60
CA VAL A 36 11.54 -8.19 16.16
C VAL A 36 10.91 -9.53 15.80
N PRO A 37 9.95 -9.58 14.86
CA PRO A 37 9.31 -10.84 14.49
C PRO A 37 10.30 -11.75 13.74
N THR A 38 10.26 -13.05 14.03
CA THR A 38 11.03 -14.04 13.26
C THR A 38 10.28 -14.38 11.96
N PRO A 39 10.85 -14.15 10.78
CA PRO A 39 10.19 -14.51 9.54
C PRO A 39 10.14 -16.04 9.35
N PRO A 40 9.14 -16.56 8.64
CA PRO A 40 9.03 -18.00 8.37
C PRO A 40 10.13 -18.54 7.43
N PHE A 41 10.77 -17.65 6.66
CA PHE A 41 11.91 -17.93 5.78
C PHE A 41 12.58 -16.61 5.38
N TRP A 42 13.81 -16.68 4.88
CA TRP A 42 14.52 -15.54 4.29
C TRP A 42 14.53 -15.62 2.76
N GLY A 43 14.57 -14.47 2.11
CA GLY A 43 14.60 -14.36 0.66
C GLY A 43 13.21 -14.42 0.02
N THR A 44 13.16 -14.84 -1.24
CA THR A 44 11.97 -14.73 -2.09
C THR A 44 11.32 -16.09 -2.32
N ARG A 45 9.98 -16.12 -2.30
CA ARG A 45 9.14 -17.21 -2.78
C ARG A 45 8.23 -16.74 -3.90
N VAL A 46 7.99 -17.63 -4.86
CA VAL A 46 7.11 -17.40 -6.00
C VAL A 46 5.95 -18.39 -5.90
N VAL A 47 4.73 -17.89 -5.89
CA VAL A 47 3.51 -18.70 -5.94
C VAL A 47 2.78 -18.36 -7.23
N LYS A 48 2.51 -19.38 -8.05
CA LYS A 48 1.80 -19.26 -9.32
C LYS A 48 0.53 -20.09 -9.27
N GLY A 49 -0.47 -19.69 -10.07
CA GLY A 49 -1.71 -20.43 -10.20
C GLY A 49 -2.60 -20.36 -8.96
N VAL A 50 -2.62 -19.21 -8.28
CA VAL A 50 -3.53 -18.99 -7.14
C VAL A 50 -4.97 -19.10 -7.66
N GLN A 51 -5.79 -19.97 -7.03
CA GLN A 51 -7.13 -20.23 -7.55
C GLN A 51 -8.03 -19.01 -7.35
N LEU A 52 -8.88 -18.70 -8.34
CA LEU A 52 -9.82 -17.56 -8.28
C LEU A 52 -10.62 -17.53 -6.97
N LYS A 53 -11.06 -18.69 -6.49
CA LYS A 53 -11.82 -18.82 -5.24
C LYS A 53 -11.07 -18.36 -3.99
N GLU A 54 -9.73 -18.38 -4.00
CA GLU A 54 -8.90 -18.01 -2.85
C GLU A 54 -8.84 -16.50 -2.63
N TYR A 55 -8.89 -15.71 -3.71
CA TYR A 55 -8.86 -14.24 -3.64
C TYR A 55 -10.19 -13.57 -3.97
N ALA A 56 -11.14 -14.23 -4.64
CA ALA A 56 -12.43 -13.63 -5.00
C ALA A 56 -13.23 -13.15 -3.77
N GLY A 57 -13.09 -13.83 -2.62
CA GLY A 57 -13.73 -13.42 -1.37
C GLY A 57 -13.15 -12.15 -0.74
N TRP A 58 -11.98 -11.69 -1.21
CA TRP A 58 -11.33 -10.45 -0.74
C TRP A 58 -11.71 -9.23 -1.56
N LEU A 59 -12.58 -9.41 -2.56
CA LEU A 59 -13.08 -8.32 -3.38
C LEU A 59 -13.93 -7.36 -2.54
N ASP A 60 -13.60 -6.07 -2.58
CA ASP A 60 -14.43 -5.03 -1.97
C ASP A 60 -15.70 -4.81 -2.81
N GLU A 61 -16.76 -5.54 -2.45
CA GLU A 61 -18.09 -5.42 -3.04
C GLU A 61 -18.65 -3.99 -2.94
N GLN A 62 -18.33 -3.23 -1.89
CA GLN A 62 -18.86 -1.87 -1.74
C GLN A 62 -18.22 -0.92 -2.74
N ALA A 63 -16.89 -0.96 -2.88
CA ALA A 63 -16.16 -0.16 -3.86
C ALA A 63 -16.56 -0.55 -5.28
N LEU A 64 -16.72 -1.86 -5.55
CA LEU A 64 -17.19 -2.34 -6.85
C LEU A 64 -18.59 -1.84 -7.16
N PHE A 65 -19.57 -2.13 -6.31
CA PHE A 65 -20.97 -1.86 -6.61
C PHE A 65 -21.29 -0.37 -6.60
N LYS A 66 -20.89 0.37 -5.56
CA LYS A 66 -21.20 1.80 -5.44
C LYS A 66 -20.29 2.66 -6.31
N GLY A 67 -19.00 2.33 -6.35
CA GLY A 67 -17.98 3.12 -7.05
C GLY A 67 -17.94 2.83 -8.55
N GLN A 68 -17.70 1.58 -8.93
CA GLN A 68 -17.49 1.20 -10.33
C GLN A 68 -18.79 0.99 -11.10
N TRP A 69 -19.81 0.37 -10.47
CA TRP A 69 -21.06 0.01 -11.15
C TRP A 69 -22.22 0.95 -10.86
N GLY A 70 -22.06 1.90 -9.94
CA GLY A 70 -23.05 2.93 -9.64
C GLY A 70 -24.33 2.43 -8.94
N LEU A 71 -24.32 1.21 -8.41
CA LEU A 71 -25.43 0.60 -7.66
C LEU A 71 -25.41 1.14 -6.23
N LYS A 72 -26.43 1.94 -5.87
CA LYS A 72 -26.43 2.71 -4.60
C LYS A 72 -27.27 2.07 -3.51
N ASP A 73 -28.32 1.35 -3.87
CA ASP A 73 -29.28 0.74 -2.95
C ASP A 73 -29.06 -0.77 -2.81
N ALA A 74 -29.47 -1.31 -1.65
CA ALA A 74 -29.30 -2.74 -1.36
C ALA A 74 -30.14 -3.65 -2.29
N GLY A 75 -31.24 -3.13 -2.82
CA GLY A 75 -32.12 -3.87 -3.73
C GLY A 75 -31.42 -4.17 -5.05
N SER A 76 -30.93 -3.13 -5.74
CA SER A 76 -30.20 -3.26 -7.01
C SER A 76 -28.90 -4.07 -6.87
N ILE A 77 -28.19 -3.93 -5.74
CA ILE A 77 -27.01 -4.76 -5.45
C ILE A 77 -27.40 -6.24 -5.37
N ALA A 78 -28.51 -6.58 -4.71
CA ALA A 78 -28.93 -7.97 -4.56
C ALA A 78 -29.48 -8.57 -5.87
N THR A 79 -30.25 -7.81 -6.64
CA THR A 79 -30.95 -8.31 -7.83
C THR A 79 -30.12 -8.22 -9.12
N GLU A 80 -29.24 -7.24 -9.24
CA GLU A 80 -28.42 -7.01 -10.44
C GLU A 80 -26.93 -7.20 -10.13
N GLY A 81 -26.41 -6.54 -9.09
CA GLY A 81 -24.99 -6.51 -8.77
C GLY A 81 -24.40 -7.90 -8.50
N ARG A 82 -24.94 -8.63 -7.53
CA ARG A 82 -24.43 -9.95 -7.15
C ARG A 82 -24.55 -10.99 -8.26
N PRO A 83 -25.68 -11.12 -8.98
CA PRO A 83 -25.78 -12.03 -10.12
C PRO A 83 -24.79 -11.67 -11.25
N ARG A 84 -24.62 -10.37 -11.55
CA ARG A 84 -23.67 -9.91 -12.56
C ARG A 84 -22.22 -10.20 -12.17
N LEU A 85 -21.84 -9.97 -10.91
CA LEU A 85 -20.52 -10.31 -10.38
C LEU A 85 -20.26 -11.81 -10.49
N ARG A 86 -21.23 -12.64 -10.08
CA ARG A 86 -21.12 -14.09 -10.20
C ARG A 86 -20.87 -14.53 -11.65
N GLY A 87 -21.65 -14.00 -12.60
CA GLY A 87 -21.46 -14.29 -14.02
C GLY A 87 -20.07 -13.91 -14.54
N TRP A 88 -19.50 -12.79 -14.08
CA TRP A 88 -18.12 -12.43 -14.42
C TRP A 88 -17.09 -13.38 -13.82
N LEU A 89 -17.23 -13.76 -12.54
CA LEU A 89 -16.33 -14.71 -11.88
C LEU A 89 -16.38 -16.09 -12.56
N ASP A 90 -17.58 -16.57 -12.89
CA ASP A 90 -17.78 -17.85 -13.59
C ASP A 90 -17.12 -17.82 -14.98
N ARG A 91 -17.26 -16.70 -15.70
CA ARG A 91 -16.60 -16.51 -16.99
C ARG A 91 -15.08 -16.46 -16.86
N MET A 92 -14.56 -15.68 -15.91
CA MET A 92 -13.10 -15.60 -15.66
C MET A 92 -12.52 -16.98 -15.36
N HIS A 93 -13.24 -17.80 -14.60
CA HIS A 93 -12.85 -19.17 -14.30
C HIS A 93 -12.90 -20.08 -15.52
N THR A 94 -14.02 -20.08 -16.25
CA THR A 94 -14.27 -20.98 -17.39
C THR A 94 -13.35 -20.66 -18.58
N ASP A 95 -13.21 -19.38 -18.92
CA ASP A 95 -12.42 -18.93 -20.05
C ASP A 95 -10.92 -18.81 -19.71
N ARG A 96 -10.53 -19.03 -18.44
CA ARG A 96 -9.16 -18.86 -17.92
C ARG A 96 -8.57 -17.48 -18.24
N LEU A 97 -9.35 -16.43 -17.97
CA LEU A 97 -8.98 -15.05 -18.31
C LEU A 97 -7.86 -14.46 -17.44
N LEU A 98 -7.60 -15.08 -16.28
CA LEU A 98 -6.61 -14.60 -15.32
C LEU A 98 -5.76 -15.75 -14.80
N GLU A 99 -4.44 -15.53 -14.77
CA GLU A 99 -3.50 -16.35 -14.04
C GLU A 99 -2.89 -15.51 -12.91
N ALA A 100 -3.35 -15.75 -11.67
CA ALA A 100 -2.85 -15.04 -10.51
C ALA A 100 -1.51 -15.64 -10.04
N ALA A 101 -0.54 -14.77 -9.83
CA ALA A 101 0.75 -15.11 -9.26
C ALA A 101 1.17 -14.01 -8.28
N VAL A 102 1.99 -14.38 -7.29
CA VAL A 102 2.57 -13.46 -6.32
C VAL A 102 4.02 -13.84 -6.09
N VAL A 103 4.87 -12.82 -5.99
CA VAL A 103 6.25 -12.94 -5.53
C VAL A 103 6.33 -12.23 -4.20
N TYR A 104 6.74 -12.92 -3.15
CA TYR A 104 6.84 -12.33 -1.81
C TYR A 104 8.08 -12.83 -1.09
N GLY A 105 8.56 -12.06 -0.14
CA GLY A 105 9.77 -12.41 0.59
C GLY A 105 9.98 -11.61 1.86
N TYR A 106 10.90 -12.08 2.68
CA TYR A 106 11.32 -11.43 3.91
C TYR A 106 12.83 -11.19 3.85
N PHE A 107 13.26 -10.00 4.23
CA PHE A 107 14.64 -9.56 4.09
C PHE A 107 15.12 -8.86 5.36
N PRO A 108 16.38 -9.07 5.76
CA PRO A 108 16.98 -8.32 6.86
C PRO A 108 17.03 -6.83 6.48
N CYS A 109 16.72 -5.95 7.42
CA CYS A 109 16.79 -4.51 7.19
C CYS A 109 17.13 -3.72 8.45
N VAL A 110 17.61 -2.51 8.23
CA VAL A 110 17.86 -1.49 9.26
C VAL A 110 17.41 -0.13 8.75
N SER A 111 17.17 0.82 9.64
CA SER A 111 16.89 2.22 9.29
C SER A 111 18.09 3.12 9.55
N LYS A 112 18.24 4.15 8.71
CA LYS A 112 19.24 5.21 8.87
C LYS A 112 18.64 6.54 8.45
N GLY A 113 18.26 7.36 9.44
CA GLY A 113 17.55 8.61 9.19
C GLY A 113 16.18 8.35 8.54
N ASP A 114 16.02 8.76 7.28
CA ASP A 114 14.78 8.59 6.50
C ASP A 114 14.82 7.38 5.57
N ASP A 115 15.91 6.62 5.64
CA ASP A 115 16.16 5.48 4.77
C ASP A 115 15.89 4.15 5.47
N LEU A 116 15.28 3.24 4.73
CA LEU A 116 15.21 1.82 5.02
C LEU A 116 16.23 1.10 4.14
N ILE A 117 17.20 0.47 4.76
CA ILE A 117 18.29 -0.25 4.11
C ILE A 117 17.98 -1.73 4.21
N VAL A 118 17.80 -2.38 3.06
CA VAL A 118 17.67 -3.84 2.97
C VAL A 118 19.06 -4.44 2.83
N LEU A 119 19.35 -5.43 3.66
CA LEU A 119 20.64 -6.10 3.71
C LEU A 119 20.61 -7.38 2.86
N ASP A 120 21.78 -7.81 2.40
CA ASP A 120 21.99 -9.15 1.85
C ASP A 120 22.37 -10.16 2.95
N GLU A 121 22.77 -11.36 2.53
CA GLU A 121 23.11 -12.47 3.43
C GLU A 121 24.43 -12.23 4.20
N ASP A 122 25.31 -11.38 3.65
CA ASP A 122 26.58 -11.00 4.27
C ASP A 122 26.43 -9.76 5.18
N GLY A 123 25.22 -9.18 5.23
CA GLY A 123 24.92 -7.97 6.00
C GLY A 123 25.29 -6.68 5.28
N ALA A 124 25.66 -6.73 4.00
CA ALA A 124 25.93 -5.54 3.20
C ALA A 124 24.62 -4.93 2.65
N GLU A 125 24.65 -3.65 2.31
CA GLU A 125 23.50 -2.96 1.71
C GLU A 125 23.19 -3.54 0.33
N ARG A 126 22.03 -4.21 0.21
CA ARG A 126 21.49 -4.70 -1.06
C ARG A 126 20.73 -3.60 -1.79
N THR A 127 19.89 -2.86 -1.06
CA THR A 127 19.10 -1.76 -1.63
C THR A 127 18.61 -0.82 -0.53
N ARG A 128 18.13 0.37 -0.93
CA ARG A 128 17.68 1.43 -0.04
C ARG A 128 16.38 2.04 -0.54
N PHE A 129 15.45 2.22 0.39
CA PHE A 129 14.23 2.99 0.19
C PHE A 129 14.26 4.24 1.04
N THR A 130 14.29 5.40 0.39
CA THR A 130 14.17 6.70 1.08
C THR A 130 12.70 7.08 1.16
N PHE A 131 12.22 7.36 2.38
CA PHE A 131 10.83 7.73 2.61
C PHE A 131 10.69 9.21 2.98
N PRO A 132 9.59 9.87 2.55
CA PRO A 132 9.34 11.24 2.96
C PRO A 132 8.97 11.31 4.45
N ARG A 133 9.55 12.26 5.16
CA ARG A 133 9.18 12.59 6.53
C ARG A 133 8.07 13.64 6.55
N GLN A 134 7.05 13.45 7.41
CA GLN A 134 6.05 14.49 7.66
C GLN A 134 6.74 15.77 8.14
N SER A 135 6.39 16.94 7.59
CA SER A 135 7.02 18.22 7.95
C SER A 135 6.48 18.82 9.26
N ARG A 136 5.26 18.44 9.66
CA ARG A 136 4.55 18.93 10.85
C ARG A 136 4.05 17.78 11.72
N GLY A 137 3.63 18.10 12.94
CA GLY A 137 3.07 17.13 13.87
C GLY A 137 4.12 16.13 14.35
N ARG A 138 3.80 14.84 14.30
CA ARG A 138 4.64 13.75 14.82
C ARG A 138 5.86 13.41 13.95
N ARG A 139 6.04 14.09 12.81
CA ARG A 139 7.21 13.92 11.93
C ARG A 139 7.44 12.46 11.49
N LEU A 140 6.37 11.69 11.29
CA LEU A 140 6.49 10.26 10.98
C LEU A 140 7.19 10.03 9.62
N CYS A 141 8.07 9.04 9.60
CA CYS A 141 8.69 8.45 8.42
C CYS A 141 8.53 6.92 8.48
N LEU A 142 8.34 6.24 7.34
CA LEU A 142 8.21 4.77 7.33
C LEU A 142 9.46 4.07 7.84
N ALA A 143 10.65 4.65 7.63
CA ALA A 143 11.90 4.13 8.18
C ALA A 143 11.92 4.11 9.72
N ASP A 144 11.12 4.96 10.38
CA ASP A 144 11.10 5.03 11.85
C ASP A 144 10.56 3.74 12.49
N PHE A 145 9.77 2.94 11.75
CA PHE A 145 9.19 1.68 12.22
C PHE A 145 10.13 0.48 12.10
N VAL A 146 11.36 0.69 11.64
CA VAL A 146 12.41 -0.33 11.50
C VAL A 146 13.53 -0.07 12.50
N ARG A 147 14.15 -1.11 13.05
CA ARG A 147 15.32 -0.98 13.94
C ARG A 147 16.41 -0.08 13.33
N PRO A 148 16.89 0.93 14.08
CA PRO A 148 17.93 1.81 13.57
C PRO A 148 19.27 1.07 13.54
N GLU A 149 20.11 1.36 12.55
CA GLU A 149 21.44 0.76 12.39
C GLU A 149 22.28 0.88 13.68
N GLU A 150 22.19 2.02 14.38
CA GLU A 150 22.89 2.29 15.63
C GLU A 150 22.46 1.39 16.81
N SER A 151 21.31 0.72 16.73
CA SER A 151 20.88 -0.22 17.78
C SER A 151 21.67 -1.53 17.76
N GLY A 152 22.32 -1.86 16.64
CA GLY A 152 22.98 -3.15 16.44
C GLY A 152 22.01 -4.33 16.25
N GLU A 153 20.69 -4.11 16.29
CA GLU A 153 19.67 -5.11 16.00
C GLU A 153 19.22 -5.02 14.54
N VAL A 154 19.15 -6.17 13.86
CA VAL A 154 18.61 -6.29 12.50
C VAL A 154 17.11 -6.57 12.58
N ASP A 155 16.33 -5.79 11.84
CA ASP A 155 14.88 -5.98 11.70
C ASP A 155 14.54 -6.83 10.47
N VAL A 156 13.24 -7.06 10.24
CA VAL A 156 12.73 -7.75 9.07
C VAL A 156 11.71 -6.91 8.31
N ILE A 157 11.84 -6.88 6.98
CA ILE A 157 10.82 -6.33 6.08
C ILE A 157 10.24 -7.42 5.19
N GLY A 158 8.90 -7.48 5.11
CA GLY A 158 8.17 -8.26 4.12
C GLY A 158 7.87 -7.41 2.88
N LEU A 159 8.19 -7.93 1.68
CA LEU A 159 7.91 -7.28 0.40
C LEU A 159 7.14 -8.24 -0.51
N GLN A 160 6.21 -7.72 -1.32
CA GLN A 160 5.43 -8.53 -2.26
C GLN A 160 5.04 -7.74 -3.53
N VAL A 161 4.85 -8.47 -4.64
CA VAL A 161 4.32 -7.98 -5.92
C VAL A 161 3.44 -9.02 -6.58
#